data_AF-A0A2V5L3A2-F1
#
_entry.id   AF-A0A2V5L3A2-F1
#
_cell.length_a   1.000
_cell.length_b   1.000
_cell.length_c   1.000
_cell.angle_alpha   90.00
_cell.angle_beta   90.00
_cell.angle_gamma   90.00
#
_symmetry.space_group_name_H-M   'P 1'
#
loop_
_entity.id
_entity.type
_entity.pdbx_description
1 polymer ?
#
loop_
_entity_poly.entity_id
_entity_poly.type
_entity_poly.pdbx_seq_one_letter_code
_entity_poly.pdbx_strand_id
1 'polypeptide(L)'
;MELVLVPFVAAVCMAFIIGAIVMDNDSGGCPTATWHNHVTLSLAGDQATAARVSAVTTCAGAKCAPPTPTFAKNARNGSAMLTRQPDGAWLLDVGTKPSPTVTFRAFDAAGNVLGQQSNTLNWTRVGGNEKCGGPMAAMKVVLSLP
;
A
#
# COMPACT_ATOMS: atom_id res chain seq x y z
N MET A 1 20.18 59.71 -17.18
CA MET A 1 19.31 58.51 -17.26
C MET A 1 20.06 57.21 -16.95
N GLU A 2 21.25 57.24 -16.32
CA GLU A 2 22.01 56.02 -15.98
C GLU A 2 21.82 55.53 -14.53
N LEU A 3 21.37 56.40 -13.61
CA LEU A 3 21.32 56.08 -12.17
C LEU A 3 20.23 55.05 -11.77
N VAL A 4 19.29 54.75 -12.66
CA VAL A 4 18.15 53.84 -12.41
C VAL A 4 18.33 52.49 -13.14
N LEU A 5 19.23 52.41 -14.13
CA LEU A 5 19.41 51.23 -14.96
C LEU A 5 20.12 50.09 -14.20
N VAL A 6 21.12 50.44 -13.39
CA VAL A 6 21.94 49.49 -12.62
C VAL A 6 21.12 48.66 -11.62
N PRO A 7 20.28 49.25 -10.74
CA PRO A 7 19.48 48.46 -9.80
C PRO A 7 18.39 47.64 -10.50
N PHE A 8 17.87 48.10 -11.64
CA PHE A 8 16.83 47.39 -12.40
C PHE A 8 17.39 46.14 -13.09
N VAL A 9 18.57 46.25 -13.71
CA VAL A 9 19.25 45.11 -14.33
C VAL A 9 19.65 44.09 -13.26
N ALA A 10 20.14 44.53 -12.10
CA ALA A 10 20.45 43.62 -10.99
C ALA A 10 19.21 42.87 -10.46
N ALA A 11 18.06 43.56 -10.32
CA ALA A 11 16.82 42.94 -9.87
C ALA A 11 16.29 41.90 -10.87
N VAL A 12 16.36 42.19 -12.17
CA VAL A 12 15.96 41.25 -13.23
C VAL A 12 16.87 40.03 -13.24
N CYS A 13 18.19 40.21 -13.14
CA CYS A 13 19.14 39.09 -13.06
C CYS A 13 18.86 38.20 -11.83
N MET A 14 18.60 38.77 -10.66
CA MET A 14 18.26 37.99 -9.46
C MET A 14 16.94 37.21 -9.61
N ALA A 15 15.92 37.81 -10.25
CA ALA A 15 14.65 37.13 -10.51
C ALA A 15 14.81 35.91 -11.44
N PHE A 16 15.67 36.00 -12.47
CA PHE A 16 15.96 34.88 -13.36
C PHE A 16 16.74 33.75 -12.66
N ILE A 17 17.69 34.09 -11.79
CA ILE A 17 18.44 33.10 -11.00
C ILE A 17 17.49 32.35 -10.05
N ILE A 18 16.61 33.06 -9.35
CA ILE A 18 15.61 32.45 -8.45
C ILE A 18 14.63 31.57 -9.23
N GLY A 19 14.16 32.03 -10.40
CA GLY A 19 13.29 31.25 -11.28
C GLY A 19 13.95 29.94 -11.75
N ALA A 20 15.22 29.98 -12.14
CA ALA A 20 15.96 28.80 -12.59
C ALA A 20 16.17 27.77 -11.45
N ILE A 21 16.44 28.22 -10.23
CA ILE A 21 16.62 27.33 -9.06
C ILE A 21 15.30 26.62 -8.70
N VAL A 22 14.16 27.31 -8.80
CA VAL A 22 12.84 26.71 -8.54
C VAL A 22 12.47 25.70 -9.62
N MET A 23 12.83 25.96 -10.89
CA MET A 23 12.54 25.05 -12.00
C MET A 23 13.42 23.80 -12.02
N ASP A 24 14.66 23.86 -11.53
CA ASP A 24 15.59 22.73 -11.55
C ASP A 24 15.29 21.69 -10.45
N ASN A 25 14.71 22.12 -9.32
CA ASN A 25 14.37 21.21 -8.23
C ASN A 25 13.24 20.22 -8.61
N ASP A 26 12.47 20.51 -9.66
CA ASP A 26 11.33 19.70 -10.13
C ASP A 26 11.60 18.91 -11.42
N SER A 27 12.79 19.00 -12.02
CA SER A 27 13.10 18.34 -13.30
C SER A 27 13.54 16.87 -13.15
N GLY A 28 13.88 16.42 -11.93
CA GLY A 28 14.22 15.03 -11.64
C GLY A 28 13.01 14.09 -11.74
N GLY A 29 13.12 13.03 -12.56
CA GLY A 29 12.17 11.92 -12.57
C GLY A 29 12.14 11.16 -11.24
N CYS A 30 11.08 10.41 -10.98
CA CYS A 30 10.98 9.62 -9.76
C CYS A 30 11.88 8.38 -9.82
N PRO A 31 12.68 8.11 -8.78
CA PRO A 31 13.49 6.90 -8.72
C PRO A 31 12.59 5.66 -8.67
N THR A 32 13.12 4.51 -9.10
CA THR A 32 12.43 3.21 -8.96
C THR A 32 12.11 2.98 -7.48
N ALA A 33 10.84 2.71 -7.20
CA ALA A 33 10.38 2.49 -5.84
C ALA A 33 10.98 1.20 -5.24
N THR A 34 11.62 1.32 -4.09
CA THR A 34 12.19 0.21 -3.32
C THR A 34 11.41 -0.13 -2.05
N TRP A 35 10.34 0.61 -1.77
CA TRP A 35 9.49 0.41 -0.59
C TRP A 35 8.33 -0.53 -0.89
N HIS A 36 7.88 -1.24 0.14
CA HIS A 36 6.68 -2.06 0.10
C HIS A 36 5.75 -1.63 1.23
N ASN A 37 4.44 -1.71 0.96
CA ASN A 37 3.42 -1.39 1.94
C ASN A 37 2.81 -2.68 2.45
N HIS A 38 2.50 -2.71 3.74
CA HIS A 38 2.00 -3.92 4.38
C HIS A 38 0.68 -3.71 5.11
N VAL A 39 -0.17 -4.73 5.08
CA VAL A 39 -1.38 -4.83 5.91
C VAL A 39 -1.28 -6.08 6.78
N THR A 40 -1.47 -5.93 8.07
CA THR A 40 -1.67 -7.05 8.98
C THR A 40 -3.15 -7.33 9.12
N LEU A 41 -3.57 -8.54 8.81
CA LEU A 41 -4.93 -9.03 8.99
C LEU A 41 -5.00 -9.97 10.19
N SER A 42 -5.86 -9.65 11.14
CA SER A 42 -6.18 -10.51 12.27
C SER A 42 -7.59 -11.08 12.10
N LEU A 43 -7.77 -12.33 12.53
CA LEU A 43 -9.08 -12.99 12.55
C LEU A 43 -9.71 -12.78 13.92
N ALA A 44 -10.98 -12.41 13.97
CA ALA A 44 -11.75 -12.28 15.21
C ALA A 44 -13.10 -12.98 15.07
N GLY A 45 -13.76 -13.28 16.19
CA GLY A 45 -15.02 -14.04 16.22
C GLY A 45 -14.84 -15.44 16.82
N ASP A 46 -15.65 -16.39 16.35
CA ASP A 46 -15.62 -17.77 16.83
C ASP A 46 -14.24 -18.42 16.61
N GLN A 47 -13.63 -18.88 17.70
CA GLN A 47 -12.29 -19.47 17.68
C GLN A 47 -12.26 -20.80 16.94
N ALA A 48 -13.35 -21.57 16.97
CA ALA A 48 -13.44 -22.82 16.20
C ALA A 48 -13.44 -22.53 14.70
N THR A 49 -14.12 -21.48 14.26
CA THR A 49 -14.11 -21.01 12.87
C THR A 49 -12.77 -20.41 12.47
N ALA A 50 -12.15 -19.58 13.33
CA ALA A 50 -10.81 -19.06 13.09
C ALA A 50 -9.76 -20.16 12.92
N ALA A 51 -9.84 -21.23 13.72
CA ALA A 51 -8.94 -22.39 13.62
C ALA A 51 -9.12 -23.19 12.32
N ARG A 52 -10.29 -23.11 11.68
CA ARG A 52 -10.55 -23.76 10.38
C ARG A 52 -10.03 -22.97 9.19
N VAL A 53 -9.67 -21.70 9.37
CA VAL A 53 -9.15 -20.86 8.28
C VAL A 53 -7.80 -21.42 7.81
N SER A 54 -7.80 -21.95 6.59
CA SER A 54 -6.61 -22.51 5.95
C SER A 54 -5.97 -21.54 4.96
N ALA A 55 -6.73 -20.60 4.40
CA ALA A 55 -6.24 -19.63 3.44
C ALA A 55 -7.00 -18.30 3.54
N VAL A 56 -6.33 -17.22 3.18
CA VAL A 56 -6.92 -15.90 3.02
C VAL A 56 -6.61 -15.40 1.60
N THR A 57 -7.57 -14.70 1.00
CA THR A 57 -7.37 -13.97 -0.26
C THR A 57 -7.75 -12.52 -0.05
N THR A 58 -7.00 -11.62 -0.70
CA THR A 58 -7.31 -10.20 -0.76
C THR A 58 -7.60 -9.78 -2.19
N CYS A 59 -8.72 -9.10 -2.38
CA CYS A 59 -9.16 -8.61 -3.69
C CYS A 59 -9.20 -7.09 -3.71
N ALA A 60 -8.57 -6.48 -4.72
CA ALA A 60 -8.71 -5.07 -5.07
C ALA A 60 -9.48 -4.97 -6.39
N GLY A 61 -10.77 -4.62 -6.31
CA GLY A 61 -11.69 -4.74 -7.44
C GLY A 61 -11.82 -6.20 -7.91
N ALA A 62 -11.60 -6.44 -9.20
CA ALA A 62 -11.64 -7.79 -9.79
C ALA A 62 -10.34 -8.59 -9.62
N LYS A 63 -9.26 -7.98 -9.13
CA LYS A 63 -7.95 -8.65 -8.98
C LYS A 63 -7.81 -9.20 -7.57
N CYS A 64 -7.65 -10.51 -7.46
CA CYS A 64 -7.49 -11.21 -6.18
C CYS A 64 -6.12 -11.87 -6.09
N ALA A 65 -5.53 -11.83 -4.89
CA ALA A 65 -4.25 -12.44 -4.60
C ALA A 65 -4.25 -13.07 -3.19
N PRO A 66 -3.84 -14.34 -3.06
CA PRO A 66 -3.75 -15.31 -4.16
C PRO A 66 -5.13 -15.55 -4.83
N PRO A 67 -5.21 -15.99 -6.10
CA PRO A 67 -6.48 -16.27 -6.76
C PRO A 67 -7.32 -17.27 -5.95
N THR A 68 -8.65 -17.08 -5.98
CA THR A 68 -9.64 -17.94 -5.30
C THR A 68 -9.52 -19.41 -5.70
N PRO A 69 -9.95 -20.35 -4.82
CA PRO A 69 -9.06 -21.33 -4.21
C PRO A 69 -8.94 -22.66 -4.98
N THR A 70 -8.60 -22.64 -6.26
CA THR A 70 -7.97 -23.83 -6.85
C THR A 70 -6.59 -24.14 -6.22
N PHE A 71 -6.00 -23.19 -5.47
CA PHE A 71 -4.67 -23.31 -4.86
C PHE A 71 -4.62 -23.31 -3.33
N ALA A 72 -5.74 -23.24 -2.60
CA ALA A 72 -5.74 -23.26 -1.13
C ALA A 72 -5.11 -24.54 -0.52
N LYS A 73 -4.99 -25.62 -1.29
CA LYS A 73 -4.26 -26.85 -0.91
C LYS A 73 -2.75 -26.66 -0.74
N ASN A 74 -2.13 -25.71 -1.44
CA ASN A 74 -0.66 -25.52 -1.45
C ASN A 74 -0.22 -24.22 -0.78
N ALA A 75 -1.15 -23.41 -0.26
CA ALA A 75 -0.88 -22.13 0.40
C ALA A 75 -0.27 -22.27 1.81
N ARG A 76 0.19 -23.46 2.21
CA ARG A 76 0.97 -23.67 3.45
C ARG A 76 2.22 -22.78 3.50
N ASN A 77 2.73 -22.35 2.34
CA ASN A 77 3.92 -21.51 2.22
C ASN A 77 3.62 -20.02 1.93
N GLY A 78 2.37 -19.58 2.10
CA GLY A 78 1.98 -18.22 1.72
C GLY A 78 2.14 -17.97 0.21
N SER A 79 1.54 -16.90 -0.29
CA SER A 79 2.03 -16.32 -1.54
C SER A 79 3.12 -15.32 -1.19
N ALA A 80 4.00 -14.93 -2.11
CA ALA A 80 4.96 -13.85 -1.86
C ALA A 80 4.29 -12.55 -1.34
N MET A 81 2.98 -12.43 -1.58
CA MET A 81 2.14 -11.32 -1.21
C MET A 81 1.38 -11.51 0.11
N LEU A 82 1.34 -12.72 0.68
CA LEU A 82 0.56 -13.06 1.87
C LEU A 82 1.26 -14.15 2.67
N THR A 83 1.69 -13.81 3.88
CA THR A 83 2.44 -14.70 4.77
C THR A 83 1.69 -14.85 6.09
N ARG A 84 1.55 -16.09 6.59
CA ARG A 84 1.01 -16.33 7.92
C ARG A 84 2.09 -16.11 8.96
N GLN A 85 1.79 -15.31 9.97
CA GLN A 85 2.69 -14.96 11.05
C GLN A 85 2.58 -15.95 12.22
N PRO A 86 3.61 -16.05 13.09
CA PRO A 86 3.60 -16.96 14.25
C PRO A 86 2.48 -16.67 15.26
N ASP A 87 2.04 -15.42 15.35
CA ASP A 87 0.93 -14.98 16.20
C ASP A 87 -0.47 -15.31 15.62
N GLY A 88 -0.51 -15.97 14.46
CA GLY A 88 -1.75 -16.33 13.76
C GLY A 88 -2.33 -15.22 12.90
N ALA A 89 -1.75 -14.02 12.90
CA ALA A 89 -2.10 -12.97 11.96
C ALA A 89 -1.58 -13.29 10.55
N TRP A 90 -2.09 -12.57 9.56
CA TRP A 90 -1.62 -12.64 8.19
C TRP A 90 -0.98 -11.32 7.81
N LEU A 91 0.24 -11.35 7.30
CA LEU A 91 0.92 -10.17 6.77
C LEU A 91 0.78 -10.16 5.25
N LEU A 92 0.26 -9.06 4.71
CA LEU A 92 0.06 -8.85 3.29
C LEU A 92 1.01 -7.79 2.79
N ASP A 93 1.74 -8.10 1.74
CA ASP A 93 2.42 -7.11 0.92
C ASP A 93 1.43 -6.59 -0.13
N VAL A 94 1.22 -5.29 -0.20
CA VAL A 94 0.32 -4.65 -1.17
C VAL A 94 1.08 -3.80 -2.19
N GLY A 95 2.39 -4.03 -2.29
CA GLY A 95 3.30 -3.37 -3.21
C GLY A 95 3.51 -1.89 -2.91
N THR A 96 4.00 -1.17 -3.91
CA THR A 96 4.37 0.25 -3.82
C THR A 96 3.17 1.20 -3.89
N LYS A 97 2.05 0.75 -4.49
CA LYS A 97 0.82 1.51 -4.72
C LYS A 97 -0.39 0.73 -4.22
N PRO A 98 -0.71 0.85 -2.92
CA PRO A 98 -1.81 0.08 -2.34
C PRO A 98 -3.17 0.63 -2.78
N SER A 99 -4.15 -0.27 -2.89
CA SER A 99 -5.55 0.07 -3.17
C SER A 99 -6.22 0.70 -1.93
N PRO A 100 -7.09 1.72 -2.10
CA PRO A 100 -7.89 2.28 -0.99
C PRO A 100 -9.04 1.37 -0.58
N THR A 101 -9.37 0.35 -1.37
CA THR A 101 -10.42 -0.61 -1.05
C THR A 101 -9.94 -2.02 -1.33
N VAL A 102 -10.09 -2.87 -0.33
CA VAL A 102 -9.74 -4.29 -0.41
C VAL A 102 -10.84 -5.13 0.20
N THR A 103 -11.05 -6.32 -0.36
CA THR A 103 -11.95 -7.32 0.21
C THR A 103 -11.15 -8.52 0.64
N PHE A 104 -11.24 -8.86 1.92
CA PHE A 104 -10.64 -10.06 2.47
C PHE A 104 -11.65 -11.20 2.44
N ARG A 105 -11.19 -12.39 2.08
CA ARG A 105 -11.95 -13.63 2.13
C ARG A 105 -11.13 -14.68 2.86
N ALA A 106 -11.71 -15.29 3.89
CA ALA A 106 -11.14 -16.43 4.59
C ALA A 106 -11.79 -17.71 4.10
N PHE A 107 -10.98 -18.75 3.91
CA PHE A 107 -11.41 -20.05 3.40
C PHE A 107 -11.01 -21.18 4.33
N ASP A 108 -11.82 -22.22 4.38
CA ASP A 108 -11.45 -23.50 4.97
C ASP A 108 -10.50 -24.31 4.06
N ALA A 109 -10.06 -25.47 4.54
CA ALA A 109 -9.21 -26.38 3.78
C ALA A 109 -9.89 -27.01 2.55
N ALA A 110 -11.22 -26.99 2.49
CA ALA A 110 -12.00 -27.46 1.35
C ALA A 110 -12.22 -26.35 0.29
N GLY A 111 -11.86 -25.10 0.60
CA GLY A 111 -12.04 -23.95 -0.28
C GLY A 111 -13.40 -23.25 -0.11
N ASN A 112 -14.17 -23.56 0.94
CA ASN A 112 -15.40 -22.85 1.26
C ASN A 112 -15.08 -21.53 1.95
N VAL A 113 -15.86 -20.49 1.66
CA VAL A 113 -15.73 -19.18 2.33
C VAL A 113 -16.27 -19.29 3.74
N LEU A 114 -15.41 -19.04 4.73
CA LEU A 114 -15.78 -18.95 6.14
C LEU A 114 -16.17 -17.53 6.55
N GLY A 115 -15.63 -16.53 5.86
CA GLY A 115 -15.94 -15.14 6.11
C GLY A 115 -15.41 -14.23 5.01
N GLN A 116 -16.08 -13.10 4.81
CA GLN A 116 -15.67 -12.08 3.85
C GLN A 116 -15.97 -10.70 4.40
N GLN A 117 -15.06 -9.76 4.18
CA GLN A 117 -15.25 -8.37 4.58
C GLN A 117 -14.58 -7.41 3.59
N SER A 118 -15.35 -6.42 3.13
CA SER A 118 -14.81 -5.29 2.37
C SER A 118 -14.37 -4.20 3.33
N ASN A 119 -13.19 -3.63 3.09
CA ASN A 119 -12.60 -2.61 3.94
C ASN A 119 -12.07 -1.46 3.10
N THR A 120 -12.37 -0.24 3.56
CA THR A 120 -11.74 0.98 3.06
C THR A 120 -10.50 1.25 3.88
N LEU A 121 -9.35 1.34 3.21
CA LEU A 121 -8.05 1.54 3.81
C LEU A 121 -7.63 3.01 3.66
N ASN A 122 -7.61 3.71 4.79
CA ASN A 122 -7.13 5.09 4.88
C ASN A 122 -5.61 5.11 5.07
N TRP A 123 -4.89 4.98 3.96
CA TRP A 123 -3.44 5.00 3.94
C TRP A 123 -2.88 6.37 4.35
N THR A 124 -1.94 6.38 5.29
CA THR A 124 -1.19 7.58 5.67
C THR A 124 0.22 7.48 5.11
N ARG A 125 0.64 8.45 4.29
CA ARG A 125 2.01 8.50 3.76
C ARG A 125 2.97 8.88 4.89
N VAL A 126 4.09 8.16 5.01
CA VAL A 126 5.11 8.39 6.06
C VAL A 126 6.48 8.76 5.50
N GLY A 127 6.62 8.80 4.18
CA GLY A 127 7.84 9.23 3.50
C GLY A 127 7.61 9.50 2.02
N GLY A 128 8.66 10.02 1.36
CA GLY A 128 8.58 10.45 -0.04
C GLY A 128 7.82 11.77 -0.20
N ASN A 129 7.24 12.00 -1.37
CA ASN A 129 6.54 13.25 -1.69
C ASN A 129 5.30 12.98 -2.54
N GLU A 130 4.53 14.03 -2.83
CA GLU A 130 3.30 13.91 -3.64
C GLU A 130 3.59 13.48 -5.08
N LYS A 131 4.68 13.99 -5.66
CA LYS A 131 5.10 13.72 -7.05
C LYS A 131 5.43 12.25 -7.29
N CYS A 132 6.22 11.65 -6.41
CA CYS A 132 6.78 10.30 -6.56
C CYS A 132 6.09 9.26 -5.68
N GLY A 133 5.18 9.70 -4.82
CA GLY A 133 4.64 8.87 -3.77
C GLY A 133 5.69 8.52 -2.72
N GLY A 134 5.47 7.41 -2.03
CA GLY A 134 6.35 6.94 -0.98
C GLY A 134 5.68 5.90 -0.08
N PRO A 135 6.39 5.41 0.94
CA PRO A 135 5.88 4.43 1.87
C PRO A 135 4.67 4.95 2.64
N MET A 136 3.75 4.04 2.92
CA MET A 136 2.58 4.24 3.73
C MET A 136 2.79 3.57 5.11
N ALA A 137 2.13 4.12 6.13
CA ALA A 137 2.09 3.54 7.45
C ALA A 137 1.53 2.11 7.40
N ALA A 138 2.08 1.23 8.24
CA ALA A 138 1.57 -0.13 8.38
C ALA A 138 0.12 -0.09 8.89
N MET A 139 -0.76 -0.87 8.27
CA MET A 139 -2.17 -0.94 8.62
C MET A 139 -2.52 -2.26 9.29
N LYS A 140 -3.48 -2.22 10.22
CA LYS A 140 -4.06 -3.41 10.85
C LYS A 140 -5.55 -3.47 10.52
N VAL A 141 -6.01 -4.64 10.09
CA VAL A 141 -7.40 -4.91 9.75
C VAL A 141 -7.86 -6.15 10.51
N VAL A 142 -9.11 -6.14 10.96
CA VAL A 142 -9.75 -7.30 11.59
C VAL A 142 -10.81 -7.84 10.66
N LEU A 143 -10.73 -9.14 10.35
CA LEU A 143 -11.79 -9.88 9.67
C LEU A 143 -12.64 -10.60 10.71
N SER A 144 -13.91 -10.20 10.82
CA SER A 144 -14.88 -10.87 11.68
C SER A 144 -15.39 -12.14 11.02
N LEU A 145 -15.24 -13.26 11.71
CA LEU A 145 -15.76 -14.57 11.34
C LEU A 145 -17.06 -14.84 12.11
N PRO A 146 -18.08 -15.43 11.45
CA PRO A 146 -19.34 -15.81 12.08
C PRO A 146 -19.18 -16.95 13.09
#